data_AF-A0AAW1NIB9-F1
#
_entry.id   AF-A0AAW1NIB9-F1
#
_cell.length_a   1.000
_cell.length_b   1.000
_cell.length_c   1.000
_cell.angle_alpha   90.00
_cell.angle_beta   90.00
_cell.angle_gamma   90.00
#
_symmetry.space_group_name_H-M   'P 1'
#
loop_
_entity.id
_entity.type
_entity.pdbx_description
1 polymer ?
#
loop_
_entity_poly.entity_id
_entity_poly.type
_entity_poly.pdbx_seq_one_letter_code
_entity_poly.pdbx_strand_id
1 'polypeptide(L)'
;MIELNYKQSPLPEIKSGEKFEIVIINVPDYNKIVFELPASEHFEKSKELFEDMSKEINFLVPEQKPLKTFEEGHVCIALFPEDNQWYRAQIVKELNADEVYVWFVDFGNFESLKKTDVKELRDCWLEIPVDQHLATIYAIKIVEEKNHHEVLNEMVSYCEACQLAKIVLDKPLSLELYKKDASDVLSYQNLIDGGLLEIVKDELQGENEVKEIQISM
;
A
#
# COMPACT_ATOMS: atom_id res chain seq x y z
N MET A 1 -9.79 4.39 1.71
CA MET A 1 -8.45 3.78 1.59
C MET A 1 -7.90 4.17 0.24
N ILE A 2 -6.60 4.45 0.13
CA ILE A 2 -5.98 4.76 -1.17
C ILE A 2 -6.05 3.49 -2.03
N GLU A 3 -6.73 3.55 -3.17
CA GLU A 3 -6.80 2.45 -4.13
C GLU A 3 -5.64 2.56 -5.12
N LEU A 4 -5.00 1.44 -5.47
CA LEU A 4 -3.93 1.41 -6.47
C LEU A 4 -4.52 1.39 -7.88
N ASN A 5 -4.20 2.40 -8.70
CA ASN A 5 -4.66 2.55 -10.08
C ASN A 5 -3.65 2.03 -11.11
N TYR A 6 -2.74 1.16 -10.68
CA TYR A 6 -1.85 0.38 -11.52
C TYR A 6 -2.34 -1.07 -11.59
N LYS A 7 -1.92 -1.79 -12.63
CA LYS A 7 -2.03 -3.24 -12.63
C LYS A 7 -1.23 -3.80 -11.47
N GLN A 8 -1.89 -4.52 -10.57
CA GLN A 8 -1.23 -5.15 -9.44
C GLN A 8 -0.93 -6.61 -9.74
N SER A 9 0.22 -7.10 -9.26
CA SER A 9 0.50 -8.53 -9.20
C SER A 9 -0.60 -9.23 -8.39
N PRO A 10 -1.06 -10.42 -8.81
CA PRO A 10 -2.10 -11.12 -8.06
C PRO A 10 -1.54 -11.62 -6.73
N LEU A 11 -2.33 -11.49 -5.66
CA LEU A 11 -2.10 -12.28 -4.45
C LEU A 11 -2.29 -13.77 -4.78
N PRO A 12 -1.58 -14.69 -4.09
CA PRO A 12 -1.77 -16.11 -4.33
C PRO A 12 -3.21 -16.49 -3.95
N GLU A 13 -3.73 -17.56 -4.56
CA GLU A 13 -5.02 -18.12 -4.17
C GLU A 13 -4.92 -18.69 -2.75
N ILE A 14 -5.12 -17.83 -1.76
CA ILE A 14 -5.11 -18.16 -0.34
C ILE A 14 -6.56 -18.39 0.07
N LYS A 15 -6.86 -19.54 0.71
CA LYS A 15 -8.22 -19.71 1.24
C LYS A 15 -8.44 -18.71 2.36
N SER A 16 -9.64 -18.15 2.43
CA SER A 16 -10.02 -17.26 3.54
C SER A 16 -9.66 -17.90 4.88
N GLY A 17 -8.88 -17.19 5.68
CA GLY A 17 -8.40 -17.65 6.98
C GLY A 17 -7.05 -18.39 7.00
N GLU A 18 -6.47 -18.76 5.85
CA GLU A 18 -5.10 -19.30 5.77
C GLU A 18 -4.07 -18.17 5.92
N LYS A 19 -2.97 -18.46 6.64
CA LYS A 19 -1.82 -17.56 6.78
C LYS A 19 -0.86 -17.78 5.61
N PHE A 20 -0.23 -16.71 5.13
CA PHE A 20 0.76 -16.74 4.05
C PHE A 20 1.97 -15.86 4.39
N GLU A 21 3.11 -16.18 3.79
CA GLU A 21 4.33 -15.40 3.99
C GLU A 21 4.26 -14.05 3.27
N ILE A 22 4.71 -13.00 3.95
CA ILE A 22 4.83 -11.64 3.42
C ILE A 22 6.15 -11.02 3.86
N VAL A 23 6.60 -10.01 3.12
CA VAL A 23 7.71 -9.14 3.50
C VAL A 23 7.16 -7.72 3.62
N ILE A 24 7.21 -7.12 4.81
CA ILE A 24 6.77 -5.73 4.99
C ILE A 24 7.86 -4.79 4.49
N ILE A 25 7.49 -3.92 3.56
CA ILE A 25 8.37 -2.96 2.88
C ILE A 25 8.30 -1.60 3.54
N ASN A 26 7.10 -1.19 3.95
CA ASN A 26 6.89 0.11 4.58
C ASN A 26 5.69 0.05 5.53
N VAL A 27 5.67 0.94 6.53
CA VAL A 27 4.57 1.12 7.48
C VAL A 27 4.14 2.58 7.43
N PRO A 28 3.31 2.98 6.45
CA PRO A 28 2.94 4.39 6.25
C PRO A 28 2.15 4.98 7.42
N ASP A 29 1.52 4.13 8.24
CA ASP A 29 0.67 4.51 9.35
C ASP A 29 0.53 3.36 10.35
N TYR A 30 0.02 3.62 11.56
CA TYR A 30 -0.08 2.59 12.61
C TYR A 30 -0.96 1.40 12.21
N ASN A 31 -1.89 1.63 11.29
CA ASN A 31 -2.81 0.62 10.76
C ASN A 31 -2.63 0.36 9.26
N LYS A 32 -1.56 0.84 8.63
CA LYS A 32 -1.29 0.61 7.20
C LYS A 32 0.06 0.00 7.01
N ILE A 33 0.14 -0.96 6.10
CA ILE A 33 1.40 -1.56 5.68
C ILE A 33 1.46 -1.63 4.16
N VAL A 34 2.66 -1.49 3.63
CA VAL A 34 2.99 -1.93 2.29
C VAL A 34 3.83 -3.19 2.41
N PHE A 35 3.44 -4.23 1.70
CA PHE A 35 4.13 -5.51 1.70
C PHE A 35 4.30 -6.06 0.29
N GLU A 36 5.24 -6.98 0.13
CA GLU A 36 5.39 -7.81 -1.06
C GLU A 36 5.34 -9.28 -0.68
N LEU A 37 5.14 -10.13 -1.69
CA LEU A 37 5.23 -11.57 -1.53
C LEU A 37 6.71 -12.01 -1.65
N PRO A 38 7.13 -13.06 -0.93
CA PRO A 38 8.47 -13.62 -1.09
C PRO A 38 8.77 -13.99 -2.55
N ALA A 39 10.07 -14.00 -2.89
CA ALA A 39 10.56 -14.30 -4.23
C ALA A 39 9.92 -15.59 -4.80
N SER A 40 9.45 -15.47 -6.04
CA SER A 40 8.77 -16.52 -6.80
C SER A 40 9.12 -16.39 -8.28
N GLU A 41 8.77 -17.37 -9.10
CA GLU A 41 8.95 -17.27 -10.56
C GLU A 41 8.19 -16.07 -11.16
N HIS A 42 7.03 -15.73 -10.58
CA HIS A 42 6.27 -14.54 -10.97
C HIS A 42 7.03 -13.25 -10.63
N PHE A 43 7.60 -13.18 -9.43
CA PHE A 43 8.39 -12.03 -8.98
C PHE A 43 9.59 -11.78 -9.89
N GLU A 44 10.33 -12.82 -10.30
CA GLU A 44 11.49 -12.64 -11.19
C GLU A 44 11.09 -12.09 -12.57
N LYS A 45 9.95 -12.56 -13.14
CA LYS A 45 9.43 -12.01 -14.42
C LYS A 45 8.97 -10.57 -14.28
N SER A 46 8.27 -10.24 -13.20
CA SER A 46 7.83 -8.88 -12.91
C SER A 46 9.01 -7.93 -12.75
N LYS A 47 10.06 -8.38 -12.05
CA LYS A 47 11.31 -7.65 -11.87
C LYS A 47 12.03 -7.35 -13.17
N GLU A 48 12.15 -8.31 -14.09
CA GLU A 48 12.74 -8.06 -15.42
C GLU A 48 11.96 -6.97 -16.18
N LEU A 49 10.63 -7.03 -16.17
CA LEU A 49 9.78 -6.02 -16.80
C LEU A 49 9.95 -4.64 -16.15
N PHE A 50 10.02 -4.58 -14.83
CA PHE A 50 10.27 -3.35 -14.08
C PHE A 50 11.64 -2.75 -14.44
N GLU A 51 12.70 -3.55 -14.50
CA GLU A 51 14.04 -3.08 -14.81
C GLU A 51 14.12 -2.45 -16.21
N ASP A 52 13.47 -3.06 -17.20
CA ASP A 52 13.45 -2.53 -18.57
C ASP A 52 12.59 -1.27 -18.68
N MET A 53 11.41 -1.26 -18.05
CA MET A 53 10.55 -0.08 -17.96
C MET A 53 11.26 1.09 -17.25
N SER A 54 11.97 0.82 -16.14
CA SER A 54 12.67 1.85 -15.36
C SER A 54 13.78 2.53 -16.18
N LYS A 55 14.54 1.75 -16.96
CA LYS A 55 15.52 2.30 -17.92
C LYS A 55 14.84 3.16 -18.98
N GLU A 56 13.73 2.69 -19.53
CA GLU A 56 12.98 3.42 -20.56
C GLU A 56 12.41 4.74 -20.01
N ILE A 57 11.80 4.72 -18.83
CA ILE A 57 11.30 5.92 -18.14
C ILE A 57 12.41 6.96 -18.07
N ASN A 58 13.54 6.60 -17.47
CA ASN A 58 14.65 7.53 -17.24
C ASN A 58 15.29 8.04 -18.55
N PHE A 59 15.27 7.22 -19.61
CA PHE A 59 15.71 7.65 -20.94
C PHE A 59 14.73 8.65 -21.60
N LEU A 60 13.43 8.46 -21.43
CA LEU A 60 12.39 9.21 -22.14
C LEU A 60 11.81 10.41 -21.37
N VAL A 61 12.20 10.62 -20.11
CA VAL A 61 11.78 11.78 -19.30
C VAL A 61 11.87 13.14 -20.00
N PRO A 62 12.89 13.46 -20.82
CA PRO A 62 12.94 14.73 -21.55
C PRO A 62 11.77 14.93 -22.52
N GLU A 63 11.17 13.85 -23.03
CA GLU A 63 10.01 13.87 -23.91
C GLU A 63 8.68 13.90 -23.15
N GLN A 64 8.71 13.64 -21.84
CA GLN A 64 7.50 13.55 -21.02
C GLN A 64 6.97 14.93 -20.64
N LYS A 65 5.66 15.06 -20.81
CA LYS A 65 4.92 16.28 -20.54
C LYS A 65 4.72 16.48 -19.03
N PRO A 66 4.63 17.74 -18.57
CA PRO A 66 4.20 18.04 -17.22
C PRO A 66 2.82 17.46 -16.95
N LEU A 67 2.61 16.96 -15.73
CA LEU A 67 1.29 16.51 -15.30
C LEU A 67 0.34 17.72 -15.15
N LYS A 68 -0.92 17.56 -15.55
CA LYS A 68 -1.93 18.63 -15.50
C LYS A 68 -2.94 18.47 -14.37
N THR A 69 -3.15 17.24 -13.92
CA THR A 69 -4.14 16.88 -12.91
C THR A 69 -3.42 16.22 -11.74
N PHE A 70 -3.66 16.70 -10.53
CA PHE A 70 -3.01 16.24 -9.29
C PHE A 70 -4.05 15.71 -8.30
N GLU A 71 -5.12 15.12 -8.82
CA GLU A 71 -6.20 14.53 -8.03
C GLU A 71 -5.74 13.21 -7.39
N GLU A 72 -6.31 12.87 -6.24
CA GLU A 72 -6.09 11.58 -5.58
C GLU A 72 -6.35 10.42 -6.55
N GLY A 73 -5.43 9.45 -6.57
CA GLY A 73 -5.48 8.31 -7.47
C GLY A 73 -4.84 8.56 -8.85
N HIS A 74 -4.49 9.78 -9.22
CA HIS A 74 -3.90 10.04 -10.54
C HIS A 74 -2.52 9.36 -10.66
N VAL A 75 -2.33 8.58 -11.74
CA VAL A 75 -1.10 7.86 -12.04
C VAL A 75 -0.09 8.78 -12.73
N CYS A 76 1.20 8.65 -12.41
CA CYS A 76 2.24 9.53 -12.92
C CYS A 76 3.62 8.86 -12.90
N ILE A 77 4.63 9.58 -13.40
CA ILE A 77 6.02 9.37 -13.00
C ILE A 77 6.47 10.52 -12.12
N ALA A 78 7.31 10.25 -11.15
CA ALA A 78 7.84 11.24 -10.22
C ALA A 78 9.35 11.08 -10.04
N LEU A 79 10.04 12.20 -9.82
CA LEU A 79 11.46 12.24 -9.50
C LEU A 79 11.67 11.89 -8.03
N PHE A 80 12.46 10.86 -7.76
CA PHE A 80 12.85 10.47 -6.42
C PHE A 80 14.08 11.29 -5.98
N PRO A 81 13.98 12.08 -4.88
CA PRO A 81 15.05 13.02 -4.50
C PRO A 81 16.41 12.38 -4.18
N GLU A 82 16.42 11.16 -3.65
CA GLU A 82 17.59 10.49 -3.08
C GLU A 82 18.58 10.03 -4.16
N ASP A 83 18.07 9.54 -5.29
CA ASP A 83 18.87 9.03 -6.41
C ASP A 83 18.72 9.85 -7.70
N ASN A 84 17.81 10.84 -7.68
CA ASN A 84 17.54 11.73 -8.79
C ASN A 84 17.09 10.99 -10.06
N GLN A 85 16.39 9.85 -9.90
CA GLN A 85 15.79 9.06 -10.96
C GLN A 85 14.25 9.19 -10.95
N TRP A 86 13.63 8.91 -12.09
CA TRP A 86 12.19 8.93 -12.26
C TRP A 86 11.60 7.52 -12.16
N TYR A 87 10.51 7.40 -11.42
CA TYR A 87 9.81 6.14 -11.17
C TYR A 87 8.31 6.30 -11.29
N ARG A 88 7.57 5.20 -11.39
CA ARG A 88 6.11 5.24 -11.36
C ARG A 88 5.64 5.68 -9.98
N ALA A 89 4.62 6.52 -9.95
CA ALA A 89 4.03 7.00 -8.72
C ALA A 89 2.54 7.24 -8.88
N GLN A 90 1.83 7.30 -7.77
CA GLN A 90 0.43 7.69 -7.74
C GLN A 90 0.25 8.87 -6.81
N ILE A 91 -0.53 9.87 -7.23
CA ILE A 91 -0.92 10.97 -6.36
C ILE A 91 -1.82 10.42 -5.25
N VAL A 92 -1.41 10.63 -4.01
CA VAL A 92 -2.19 10.28 -2.82
C VAL A 92 -3.06 11.45 -2.40
N LYS A 93 -2.50 12.66 -2.40
CA LYS A 93 -3.26 13.90 -2.17
C LYS A 93 -2.47 15.10 -2.60
N GLU A 94 -3.18 16.16 -2.96
CA GLU A 94 -2.58 17.49 -3.05
C GLU A 94 -2.31 18.02 -1.64
N LEU A 95 -1.10 18.54 -1.39
CA LEU A 95 -0.72 19.12 -0.10
C LEU A 95 -1.00 20.62 -0.09
N ASN A 96 -0.67 21.30 -1.18
CA ASN A 96 -0.88 22.73 -1.40
C ASN A 96 -0.76 23.05 -2.91
N ALA A 97 -0.72 24.34 -3.24
CA ALA A 97 -0.66 24.82 -4.62
C ALA A 97 0.54 24.26 -5.41
N ASP A 98 1.67 23.99 -4.76
CA ASP A 98 2.94 23.63 -5.40
C ASP A 98 3.40 22.19 -5.10
N GLU A 99 2.83 21.54 -4.09
CA GLU A 99 3.27 20.23 -3.61
C GLU A 99 2.17 19.18 -3.59
N VAL A 100 2.58 17.94 -3.83
CA VAL A 100 1.75 16.75 -3.82
C VAL A 100 2.40 15.67 -2.98
N TYR A 101 1.58 14.86 -2.34
CA TYR A 101 2.02 13.64 -1.67
C TYR A 101 1.80 12.47 -2.62
N VAL A 102 2.85 11.70 -2.89
CA VAL A 102 2.83 10.60 -3.85
C VAL A 102 3.23 9.29 -3.20
N TRP A 103 2.72 8.20 -3.75
CA TRP A 103 3.16 6.84 -3.46
C TRP A 103 4.06 6.38 -4.61
N PHE A 104 5.33 6.06 -4.34
CA PHE A 104 6.19 5.34 -5.28
C PHE A 104 5.79 3.87 -5.32
N VAL A 105 4.92 3.54 -6.27
CA VAL A 105 4.17 2.27 -6.27
C VAL A 105 5.08 1.04 -6.33
N ASP A 106 6.23 1.15 -7.01
CA ASP A 106 7.20 0.07 -7.19
C ASP A 106 8.13 -0.15 -5.98
N PHE A 107 8.14 0.77 -5.03
CA PHE A 107 9.04 0.76 -3.87
C PHE A 107 8.31 0.77 -2.53
N GLY A 108 7.03 1.14 -2.53
CA GLY A 108 6.19 1.15 -1.32
C GLY A 108 6.39 2.36 -0.41
N ASN A 109 7.35 3.25 -0.69
CA ASN A 109 7.55 4.49 0.04
C ASN A 109 6.67 5.63 -0.48
N PHE A 110 6.50 6.65 0.35
CA PHE A 110 5.64 7.79 0.06
C PHE A 110 6.42 9.07 0.32
N GLU A 111 6.27 10.07 -0.56
CA GLU A 111 7.04 11.31 -0.47
C GLU A 111 6.21 12.55 -0.80
N SER A 112 6.62 13.68 -0.21
CA SER A 112 6.10 14.99 -0.58
C SER A 112 7.00 15.61 -1.64
N LEU A 113 6.45 15.87 -2.82
CA LEU A 113 7.21 16.35 -3.98
C LEU A 113 6.60 17.65 -4.51
N LYS A 114 7.42 18.42 -5.22
CA LYS A 114 6.91 19.54 -6.01
C LYS A 114 6.15 19.00 -7.21
N LYS A 115 5.07 19.69 -7.62
CA LYS A 115 4.33 19.38 -8.84
C LYS A 115 5.18 19.43 -10.12
N THR A 116 6.28 20.18 -10.10
CA THR A 116 7.26 20.23 -11.20
C THR A 116 8.08 18.94 -11.34
N ASP A 117 8.14 18.16 -10.28
CA ASP A 117 8.91 16.92 -10.18
C ASP A 117 8.01 15.69 -10.46
N VAL A 118 6.86 15.94 -11.09
CA VAL A 118 5.86 14.94 -11.48
C VAL A 118 5.45 15.15 -12.94
N LYS A 119 5.36 14.07 -13.72
CA LYS A 119 5.07 14.10 -15.15
C LYS A 119 4.03 13.05 -15.56
N GLU A 120 3.49 13.21 -16.76
CA GLU A 120 2.56 12.25 -17.36
C GLU A 120 3.20 10.85 -17.47
N LEU A 121 2.43 9.82 -17.11
CA LEU A 121 2.77 8.41 -17.35
C LEU A 121 2.27 7.99 -18.74
N ARG A 122 3.04 7.16 -19.46
CA ARG A 122 2.55 6.52 -20.70
C ARG A 122 1.71 5.30 -20.37
N ASP A 123 0.63 5.09 -21.13
CA ASP A 123 -0.29 3.96 -20.93
C ASP A 123 0.41 2.59 -20.95
N CYS A 124 1.45 2.42 -21.78
CA CYS A 124 2.22 1.17 -21.83
C CYS A 124 2.88 0.80 -20.49
N TRP A 125 3.16 1.76 -19.63
CA TRP A 125 3.77 1.53 -18.31
C TRP A 125 2.74 1.20 -17.23
N LEU A 126 1.43 1.34 -17.50
CA LEU A 126 0.36 0.86 -16.62
C LEU A 126 0.20 -0.66 -16.69
N GLU A 127 0.61 -1.26 -17.81
CA GLU A 127 0.49 -2.71 -18.04
C GLU A 127 1.57 -3.54 -17.35
N ILE A 128 2.63 -2.88 -16.90
CA ILE A 128 3.68 -3.49 -16.09
C ILE A 128 3.12 -3.68 -14.68
N PRO A 129 3.12 -4.89 -14.11
CA PRO A 129 2.56 -5.10 -12.78
C PRO A 129 3.36 -4.37 -11.69
N VAL A 130 2.68 -4.02 -10.61
CA VAL A 130 3.26 -3.55 -9.34
C VAL A 130 3.20 -4.71 -8.34
N ASP A 131 4.34 -5.07 -7.74
CA ASP A 131 4.44 -6.19 -6.78
C ASP A 131 4.10 -5.79 -5.34
N GLN A 132 4.02 -4.49 -5.07
CA GLN A 132 3.74 -3.93 -3.75
C GLN A 132 2.24 -3.85 -3.50
N HIS A 133 1.84 -4.25 -2.30
CA HIS A 133 0.47 -4.29 -1.85
C HIS A 133 0.27 -3.40 -0.63
N LEU A 134 -0.67 -2.46 -0.74
CA LEU A 134 -1.13 -1.65 0.40
C LEU A 134 -2.29 -2.38 1.08
N ALA A 135 -2.21 -2.54 2.40
CA ALA A 135 -3.27 -3.11 3.21
C ALA A 135 -3.44 -2.37 4.53
N THR A 136 -4.64 -2.47 5.12
CA THR A 136 -4.85 -2.09 6.51
C THR A 136 -4.68 -3.26 7.46
N ILE A 137 -4.23 -2.97 8.68
CA ILE A 137 -4.25 -3.93 9.77
C ILE A 137 -5.68 -3.98 10.32
N TYR A 138 -6.23 -5.19 10.37
CA TYR A 138 -7.66 -5.40 10.57
C TYR A 138 -8.13 -4.90 11.93
N ALA A 139 -9.13 -4.00 11.88
CA ALA A 139 -9.94 -3.57 13.00
C ALA A 139 -9.18 -2.96 14.19
N ILE A 140 -7.96 -2.45 14.02
CA ILE A 140 -7.21 -1.80 15.12
C ILE A 140 -7.47 -0.29 15.19
N LYS A 141 -7.61 0.22 16.41
CA LYS A 141 -7.74 1.65 16.71
C LYS A 141 -6.85 2.03 17.89
N ILE A 142 -6.29 3.23 17.85
CA ILE A 142 -5.59 3.81 18.99
C ILE A 142 -6.62 4.23 20.05
N VAL A 143 -6.41 3.80 21.29
CA VAL A 143 -7.34 4.09 22.40
C VAL A 143 -7.32 5.58 22.77
N GLU A 144 -6.13 6.18 22.81
CA GLU A 144 -5.94 7.60 23.08
C GLU A 144 -5.07 8.25 21.99
N GLU A 145 -5.64 9.17 21.20
CA GLU A 145 -4.98 9.84 20.06
C GLU A 145 -3.60 10.43 20.38
N LYS A 146 -3.37 10.85 21.62
CA LYS A 146 -2.07 11.38 22.07
C LYS A 146 -0.93 10.36 21.95
N ASN A 147 -1.25 9.06 21.92
CA ASN A 147 -0.28 7.97 21.84
C ASN A 147 0.04 7.58 20.38
N HIS A 148 -0.53 8.26 19.38
CA HIS A 148 -0.35 7.87 17.97
C HIS A 148 1.11 7.73 17.55
N HIS A 149 1.98 8.64 17.99
CA HIS A 149 3.41 8.56 17.64
C HIS A 149 4.11 7.36 18.28
N GLU A 150 3.80 7.07 19.55
CA GLU A 150 4.33 5.89 20.27
C GLU A 150 3.86 4.59 19.62
N VAL A 151 2.56 4.49 19.34
CA VAL A 151 1.97 3.32 18.67
C VAL A 151 2.59 3.12 17.29
N LEU A 152 2.75 4.18 16.48
CA LEU A 152 3.38 4.07 15.17
C LEU A 152 4.81 3.53 15.26
N ASN A 153 5.63 4.06 16.17
CA ASN A 153 7.01 3.62 16.34
C ASN A 153 7.10 2.14 16.75
N GLU A 154 6.27 1.71 17.69
CA GLU A 154 6.20 0.31 18.11
C GLU A 154 5.66 -0.60 16.98
N MET A 155 4.65 -0.14 16.24
CA MET A 155 4.11 -0.86 15.09
C MET A 155 5.17 -1.10 14.01
N VAL A 156 6.05 -0.13 13.74
CA VAL A 156 7.20 -0.34 12.84
C VAL A 156 8.04 -1.52 13.32
N SER A 157 8.43 -1.56 14.60
CA SER A 157 9.22 -2.66 15.17
C SER A 157 8.48 -4.01 15.15
N TYR A 158 7.18 -4.03 15.41
CA TYR A 158 6.38 -5.27 15.34
C TYR A 158 6.20 -5.76 13.90
N CYS A 159 6.07 -4.84 12.94
CA CYS A 159 6.00 -5.15 11.52
C CYS A 159 7.33 -5.68 10.96
N GLU A 160 8.48 -5.14 11.38
CA GLU A 160 9.80 -5.67 10.99
C GLU A 160 9.99 -7.14 11.43
N ALA A 161 9.40 -7.54 12.55
CA ALA A 161 9.42 -8.91 13.03
C ALA A 161 8.30 -9.80 12.44
N CYS A 162 7.39 -9.22 11.66
CA CYS A 162 6.26 -9.92 11.06
C CYS A 162 6.69 -10.63 9.77
N GLN A 163 6.21 -11.87 9.60
CA GLN A 163 6.56 -12.70 8.45
C GLN A 163 5.36 -13.43 7.86
N LEU A 164 4.22 -13.40 8.56
CA LEU A 164 2.99 -14.07 8.15
C LEU A 164 1.82 -13.08 8.21
N ALA A 165 0.95 -13.12 7.23
CA ALA A 165 -0.32 -12.39 7.23
C ALA A 165 -1.48 -13.35 7.00
N LYS A 166 -2.68 -12.92 7.41
CA LYS A 166 -3.94 -13.60 7.12
C LYS A 166 -4.94 -12.58 6.58
N ILE A 167 -5.54 -12.89 5.44
CA ILE A 167 -6.59 -12.04 4.86
C ILE A 167 -7.86 -12.17 5.71
N VAL A 168 -8.34 -11.03 6.21
CA VAL A 168 -9.63 -10.93 6.93
C VAL A 168 -10.71 -10.33 6.03
N LEU A 169 -10.38 -9.28 5.28
CA LEU A 169 -11.23 -8.68 4.25
C LEU A 169 -10.44 -8.57 2.96
N ASP A 170 -11.07 -8.95 1.84
CA ASP A 170 -10.46 -8.83 0.50
C ASP A 170 -10.53 -7.40 -0.03
N LYS A 171 -11.67 -6.72 0.20
CA LYS A 171 -11.91 -5.35 -0.28
C LYS A 171 -12.67 -4.52 0.76
N PRO A 172 -12.06 -3.45 1.30
CA PRO A 172 -10.65 -3.12 1.18
C PRO A 172 -9.73 -4.18 1.83
N LEU A 173 -8.54 -4.40 1.27
CA LEU A 173 -7.62 -5.43 1.74
C LEU A 173 -7.21 -5.17 3.20
N SER A 174 -7.60 -6.09 4.09
CA SER A 174 -7.34 -5.99 5.52
C SER A 174 -6.77 -7.28 6.09
N LEU A 175 -5.70 -7.16 6.86
CA LEU A 175 -4.87 -8.28 7.29
C LEU A 175 -4.72 -8.36 8.81
N GLU A 176 -4.64 -9.58 9.34
CA GLU A 176 -4.02 -9.86 10.64
C GLU A 176 -2.54 -10.23 10.40
N LEU A 177 -1.65 -9.80 11.30
CA LEU A 177 -0.20 -9.98 11.18
C LEU A 177 0.34 -10.90 12.28
N TYR A 178 1.26 -11.79 11.92
CA TYR A 178 1.82 -12.82 12.80
C TYR A 178 3.34 -12.98 12.62
N LYS A 179 3.97 -13.44 13.70
CA LYS A 179 5.37 -13.91 13.68
C LYS A 179 5.44 -15.30 13.07
N LYS A 180 6.62 -15.71 12.59
CA LYS A 180 6.85 -17.00 11.93
C LYS A 180 6.77 -18.22 12.84
N ASP A 181 6.68 -18.04 14.15
CA ASP A 181 6.50 -19.15 15.10
C ASP A 181 5.15 -19.89 14.97
N ALA A 182 4.30 -19.45 14.03
CA ALA A 182 2.98 -19.98 13.75
C ALA A 182 2.04 -19.91 14.96
N SER A 183 2.36 -19.09 15.97
CA SER A 183 1.42 -18.77 17.02
C SER A 183 0.18 -18.07 16.43
N ASP A 184 -0.97 -18.26 17.07
CA ASP A 184 -2.18 -17.48 16.80
C ASP A 184 -2.17 -16.14 17.56
N VAL A 185 -0.99 -15.68 17.97
CA VAL A 185 -0.78 -14.40 18.65
C VAL A 185 -0.43 -13.35 17.61
N LEU A 186 -1.15 -12.23 17.63
CA LEU A 186 -0.90 -11.11 16.73
C LEU A 186 0.50 -10.53 17.00
N SER A 187 1.20 -10.12 15.95
CA SER A 187 2.55 -9.52 16.07
C SER A 187 2.56 -8.30 17.00
N TYR A 188 1.45 -7.56 17.05
CA TYR A 188 1.23 -6.34 17.83
C TYR A 188 0.38 -6.58 19.10
N GLN A 189 0.24 -7.82 19.57
CA GLN A 189 -0.61 -8.15 20.73
C GLN A 189 -0.25 -7.36 21.99
N ASN A 190 1.04 -7.07 22.21
CA ASN A 190 1.51 -6.28 23.35
C ASN A 190 0.88 -4.87 23.42
N LEU A 191 0.62 -4.24 22.28
CA LEU A 191 -0.03 -2.92 22.23
C LEU A 191 -1.50 -3.00 22.65
N ILE A 192 -2.16 -4.13 22.38
CA ILE A 192 -3.53 -4.39 22.82
C ILE A 192 -3.55 -4.67 24.33
N ASP A 193 -2.68 -5.57 24.78
CA ASP A 193 -2.58 -5.95 26.20
C ASP A 193 -2.18 -4.75 27.08
N GLY A 194 -1.37 -3.84 26.54
CA GLY A 194 -0.97 -2.58 27.17
C GLY A 194 -2.03 -1.47 27.10
N GLY A 195 -3.17 -1.69 26.42
CA GLY A 195 -4.26 -0.71 26.30
C GLY A 195 -3.95 0.49 25.39
N LEU A 196 -2.96 0.37 24.51
CA LEU A 196 -2.64 1.40 23.51
C LEU A 196 -3.46 1.22 22.22
N LEU A 197 -3.76 -0.04 21.87
CA LEU A 197 -4.64 -0.42 20.78
C LEU A 197 -5.87 -1.17 21.30
N GLU A 198 -6.99 -1.04 20.58
CA GLU A 198 -8.17 -1.88 20.73
C GLU A 198 -8.61 -2.46 19.39
N ILE A 199 -9.32 -3.60 19.43
CA ILE A 199 -9.92 -4.21 18.24
C ILE A 199 -11.41 -3.83 18.18
N VAL A 200 -11.80 -3.06 17.17
CA VAL A 200 -13.17 -2.59 16.95
C VAL A 200 -13.74 -3.27 15.69
N LYS A 201 -14.49 -4.37 15.89
CA LYS A 201 -15.02 -5.18 14.78
C LYS A 201 -16.33 -4.65 14.20
N ASP A 202 -17.09 -3.87 14.97
CA ASP A 202 -18.49 -3.52 14.67
C ASP A 202 -18.64 -2.36 13.67
N GLU A 203 -17.57 -1.63 13.34
CA GLU A 203 -17.60 -0.51 12.38
C GLU A 203 -17.41 -0.97 10.91
N LEU A 204 -17.02 -2.22 10.66
CA LEU A 204 -16.70 -2.72 9.31
C LEU A 204 -17.88 -3.41 8.59
N GLN A 205 -19.03 -3.59 9.25
CA GLN A 205 -20.24 -4.16 8.65
C GLN A 205 -21.20 -3.10 8.06
N GLY A 206 -20.93 -1.81 8.25
CA GLY A 206 -21.86 -0.72 7.94
C GLY A 206 -21.97 -0.28 6.47
N GLU A 207 -21.08 -0.72 5.58
CA GLU A 207 -21.02 -0.19 4.20
C GLU A 207 -21.48 -1.15 3.09
N ASN A 208 -21.90 -2.39 3.41
CA ASN A 208 -22.28 -3.39 2.39
C ASN A 208 -23.78 -3.74 2.28
N GLU A 209 -24.69 -3.00 2.92
CA GLU A 209 -26.13 -3.12 2.61
C GLU A 209 -26.54 -2.16 1.47
N VAL A 210 -26.10 -2.47 0.24
CA VAL A 210 -26.75 -1.91 -0.95
C VAL A 210 -28.08 -2.64 -1.12
N LYS A 211 -29.16 -1.91 -0.82
CA LYS A 211 -30.56 -2.29 -0.99
C LYS A 211 -30.81 -3.01 -2.32
N GLU A 212 -31.29 -4.24 -2.25
CA GLU A 212 -32.02 -4.86 -3.36
C GLU A 212 -33.18 -3.95 -3.74
N ILE A 213 -33.10 -3.35 -4.93
CA ILE A 213 -34.25 -2.72 -5.56
C ILE A 213 -35.19 -3.86 -5.97
N GLN A 214 -36.23 -4.10 -5.16
CA GLN A 214 -37.39 -4.85 -5.62
C GLN A 214 -38.06 -4.06 -6.74
N ILE A 215 -37.83 -4.47 -7.99
CA ILE A 215 -38.73 -4.14 -9.09
C ILE A 215 -39.91 -5.11 -8.96
N SER A 216 -41.03 -4.60 -8.45
CA SER A 216 -42.33 -5.25 -8.61
C SER A 216 -42.90 -4.91 -9.99
N MET A 217 -43.65 -5.88 -10.51
CA MET A 217 -44.11 -6.12 -11.89
C MET A 217 -44.74 -4.94 -12.63
#